data_AF-A0A847W4A6-F1
#
_entry.id   AF-A0A847W4A6-F1
#
_cell.length_a   1.000
_cell.length_b   1.000
_cell.length_c   1.000
_cell.angle_alpha   90.00
_cell.angle_beta   90.00
_cell.angle_gamma   90.00
#
_symmetry.space_group_name_H-M   'P 1'
#
loop_
_entity.id
_entity.type
_entity.pdbx_description
1 polymer ?
#
loop_
_entity_poly.entity_id
_entity_poly.type
_entity_poly.pdbx_seq_one_letter_code
_entity_poly.pdbx_strand_id
1 'polypeptide(L)' 'MKGYKVFNPDWTCNDFQYKVGKTFEMEGEVIMCRRGFHFCKKATDCFEYYEFDPNNKVAEVEALGDVETEGNKSCTN' A
#
# COMPACT_ATOMS: atom_id res chain seq x y z
N MET A 1 -10.01 6.69 1.85
CA MET A 1 -10.41 5.61 0.90
C MET A 1 -9.90 4.28 1.39
N LYS A 2 -10.71 3.22 1.39
CA LYS A 2 -10.27 1.87 1.80
C LYS A 2 -9.69 1.06 0.64
N GLY A 3 -8.72 0.20 0.95
CA GLY A 3 -8.14 -0.76 0.02
C GLY A 3 -7.30 -1.81 0.73
N TYR A 4 -6.42 -2.48 -0.01
CA TYR A 4 -5.59 -3.58 0.45
C TYR A 4 -4.14 -3.37 0.05
N LYS A 5 -3.23 -3.81 0.91
CA LYS A 5 -1.79 -3.79 0.65
C LYS A 5 -1.16 -5.11 1.06
N VAL A 6 -0.20 -5.55 0.26
CA VAL A 6 0.68 -6.69 0.55
C VAL A 6 2.00 -6.17 1.12
N PHE A 7 2.51 -6.87 2.11
CA PHE A 7 3.76 -6.58 2.81
C PHE A 7 4.62 -7.84 2.85
N ASN A 8 5.92 -7.65 3.02
CA ASN A 8 6.86 -8.71 3.38
C ASN A 8 6.42 -9.42 4.68
N PRO A 9 6.94 -10.62 4.97
CA PRO A 9 6.60 -11.37 6.18
C PRO A 9 6.84 -10.61 7.50
N ASP A 10 7.76 -9.64 7.48
CA ASP A 10 8.15 -8.77 8.60
C ASP A 10 7.41 -7.42 8.65
N TRP A 11 6.35 -7.26 7.85
CA TRP A 11 5.57 -6.01 7.70
C TRP A 11 6.30 -4.86 7.01
N THR A 12 7.42 -5.10 6.33
CA THR A 12 8.05 -4.09 5.49
C THR A 12 7.41 -4.01 4.10
N CYS A 13 7.53 -2.86 3.46
CA CYS A 13 7.34 -2.71 2.01
C CYS A 13 8.43 -1.76 1.51
N ASN A 14 9.34 -2.26 0.66
CA ASN A 14 10.63 -1.62 0.39
C ASN A 14 11.33 -1.27 1.72
N ASP A 15 11.77 -0.03 1.90
CA ASP A 15 12.56 0.41 3.06
C ASP A 15 11.71 0.94 4.22
N PHE A 16 10.37 0.77 4.16
CA PHE A 16 9.46 1.29 5.18
C PHE A 16 8.84 0.16 6.02
N GLN A 17 8.94 0.30 7.34
CA GLN A 17 8.38 -0.64 8.33
C GLN A 17 6.97 -0.21 8.74
N TYR A 18 5.99 -1.10 8.55
CA TYR A 18 4.62 -0.87 9.00
C TYR A 18 4.33 -1.60 10.32
N LYS A 19 3.21 -1.19 10.93
CA LYS A 19 2.64 -1.82 12.12
C LYS A 19 1.12 -1.71 12.07
N VAL A 20 0.44 -2.83 12.32
CA VAL A 20 -1.04 -2.87 12.39
C VAL A 20 -1.55 -1.92 13.47
N GLY A 21 -2.62 -1.19 13.16
CA GLY A 21 -3.24 -0.21 14.07
C GLY A 21 -2.46 1.11 14.21
N LYS A 22 -1.52 1.38 13.30
CA LYS A 22 -0.81 2.66 13.21
C LYS A 22 -1.16 3.39 11.91
N THR A 23 -1.09 4.71 11.98
CA THR A 23 -1.18 5.62 10.84
C THR A 23 0.22 6.10 10.50
N PHE A 24 0.49 6.25 9.21
CA PHE A 24 1.75 6.73 8.67
C PHE A 24 1.47 7.84 7.66
N GLU A 25 2.40 8.77 7.53
CA GLU A 25 2.29 9.93 6.65
C GLU A 25 3.65 10.20 6.00
N MET A 26 3.63 10.63 4.74
CA MET A 26 4.79 11.05 3.97
C MET A 26 4.64 12.52 3.53
N GLU A 27 5.35 13.44 4.17
CA GLU A 27 5.26 14.88 3.91
C GLU A 27 5.58 15.25 2.46
N GLY A 28 4.67 15.95 1.76
CA GLY A 28 4.81 16.43 0.38
C GLY A 28 3.85 15.76 -0.62
N GLU A 29 3.97 16.10 -1.91
CA GLU A 29 3.05 15.61 -2.95
C GLU A 29 3.14 14.10 -3.18
N VAL A 30 1.99 13.49 -3.50
CA VAL A 30 1.91 12.11 -4.00
C VAL A 30 2.43 12.10 -5.43
N ILE A 31 3.26 11.10 -5.76
CA ILE A 31 3.75 10.91 -7.12
C ILE A 31 3.57 9.43 -7.46
N MET A 32 2.60 9.08 -8.30
CA MET A 32 2.33 7.70 -8.70
C MET A 32 3.62 6.91 -9.00
N CYS A 33 3.73 5.73 -8.40
CA CYS A 33 4.87 4.82 -8.44
C CYS A 33 6.23 5.35 -7.94
N ARG A 34 6.39 6.64 -7.62
CA ARG A 34 7.64 7.22 -7.14
C ARG A 34 7.61 7.60 -5.66
N ARG A 35 6.48 8.13 -5.18
CA ARG A 35 6.38 8.69 -3.83
C ARG A 35 4.97 8.53 -3.26
N GLY A 36 4.91 8.00 -2.04
CA GLY A 36 3.68 7.68 -1.32
C GLY A 36 3.50 6.19 -1.09
N PHE A 37 2.46 5.83 -0.35
CA PHE A 37 2.11 4.48 0.02
C PHE A 37 1.15 3.86 -0.99
N HIS A 38 1.63 2.86 -1.74
CA HIS A 38 0.80 2.18 -2.74
C HIS A 38 -0.06 1.07 -2.15
N PHE A 39 -1.30 1.00 -2.62
CA PHE A 39 -2.30 -0.01 -2.27
C PHE A 39 -3.24 -0.27 -3.46
N CYS A 40 -4.01 -1.35 -3.44
CA CYS A 40 -5.01 -1.66 -4.47
C CYS A 40 -6.42 -1.65 -3.87
N LYS A 41 -7.46 -1.41 -4.67
CA LYS A 41 -8.84 -1.42 -4.17
C LYS A 41 -9.34 -2.83 -3.83
N LYS A 42 -8.87 -3.84 -4.58
CA LYS A 42 -9.15 -5.26 -4.30
C LYS A 42 -7.85 -5.96 -3.90
N ALA A 43 -7.94 -6.91 -2.97
CA ALA A 43 -6.78 -7.70 -2.56
C ALA A 43 -6.18 -8.53 -3.71
N THR A 44 -7.01 -9.00 -4.64
CA THR A 44 -6.57 -9.77 -5.81
C THR A 44 -5.65 -8.98 -6.73
N ASP A 45 -5.93 -7.69 -6.88
CA ASP A 45 -5.21 -6.79 -7.79
C ASP A 45 -3.78 -6.54 -7.28
N CYS A 46 -3.54 -6.68 -5.96
CA CYS A 46 -2.19 -6.61 -5.40
C CYS A 46 -1.25 -7.69 -5.99
N PHE A 47 -1.78 -8.84 -6.41
CA PHE A 47 -0.98 -9.94 -6.94
C PHE A 47 -0.57 -9.75 -8.40
N GLU A 48 -0.98 -8.64 -9.04
CA GLU A 48 -0.39 -8.18 -10.30
C GLU A 48 0.95 -7.46 -10.08
N TYR A 49 1.19 -6.99 -8.84
CA TYR A 49 2.40 -6.23 -8.44
C TYR A 49 3.29 -6.97 -7.46
N TYR A 50 2.76 -8.03 -6.85
CA TYR A 50 3.45 -8.84 -5.87
C TYR A 50 3.24 -10.30 -6.23
N GLU A 51 4.32 -11.07 -6.36
CA GLU A 51 4.17 -12.51 -6.53
C GLU A 51 3.43 -13.11 -5.33
N PHE A 52 2.58 -14.10 -5.60
CA PHE A 52 1.87 -14.79 -4.54
C PHE A 52 2.87 -15.60 -3.70
N ASP A 53 3.11 -15.16 -2.46
CA ASP A 53 3.87 -15.88 -1.44
C ASP A 53 3.01 -16.00 -0.17
N PRO A 54 2.73 -17.23 0.31
CA PRO A 54 1.92 -17.45 1.52
C PRO A 54 2.53 -16.87 2.80
N ASN A 55 3.82 -16.51 2.80
CA ASN A 55 4.48 -15.89 3.96
C ASN A 55 4.18 -14.39 4.08
N ASN A 56 3.85 -13.73 2.95
CA ASN A 56 3.52 -12.32 2.91
C ASN A 56 2.29 -11.99 3.76
N LYS A 57 2.19 -10.73 4.19
CA LYS A 57 1.04 -10.23 4.94
C LYS A 57 0.14 -9.41 4.03
N VAL A 58 -1.16 -9.61 4.16
CA VAL A 58 -2.18 -8.80 3.47
C VAL A 58 -3.02 -8.09 4.53
N ALA A 59 -3.20 -6.79 4.39
CA ALA A 59 -4.05 -6.02 5.30
C ALA A 59 -4.99 -5.08 4.55
N GLU A 60 -6.15 -4.82 5.14
CA GLU A 60 -6.97 -3.66 4.79
C GLU A 60 -6.24 -2.40 5.27
N VAL A 61 -6.21 -1.38 4.42
CA VAL A 61 -5.64 -0.07 4.69
C VAL A 61 -6.67 1.01 4.39
N GLU A 62 -6.55 2.14 5.07
CA GLU A 62 -7.37 3.33 4.83
C GLU A 62 -6.47 4.52 4.53
N ALA A 63 -6.56 5.04 3.31
CA ALA A 63 -5.92 6.29 2.90
C ALA A 63 -6.68 7.48 3.48
N LEU A 64 -5.97 8.35 4.19
CA LEU A 64 -6.53 9.50 4.90
C LEU A 64 -6.20 10.84 4.22
N GLY A 65 -5.11 10.89 3.44
CA GLY A 65 -4.66 12.07 2.73
C GLY A 65 -5.09 12.10 1.26
N ASP A 66 -4.24 12.70 0.43
CA ASP A 66 -4.45 12.80 -1.01
C ASP A 66 -4.29 11.43 -1.64
N VAL A 67 -5.17 11.09 -2.59
CA VAL A 67 -5.14 9.80 -3.27
C VAL A 67 -5.08 9.98 -4.77
N GLU A 68 -4.03 9.44 -5.39
CA GLU A 68 -3.95 9.25 -6.84
C GLU A 68 -4.25 7.80 -7.18
N THR A 69 -4.92 7.55 -8.31
CA THR A 69 -5.29 6.19 -8.76
C THR A 69 -5.11 6.05 -10.26
N GLU A 70 -4.40 5.00 -10.66
CA GLU A 70 -4.20 4.60 -12.06
C GLU A 70 -4.54 3.11 -12.20
N GLY A 71 -5.57 2.80 -12.99
CA GLY A 71 -6.05 1.42 -13.14
C GLY A 71 -6.53 0.84 -11.81
N ASN A 72 -5.89 -0.26 -11.37
CA ASN A 72 -6.19 -0.96 -10.12
C ASN A 72 -5.28 -0.57 -8.94
N LYS A 73 -4.32 0.34 -9.17
CA LYS A 73 -3.35 0.81 -8.19
C LYS A 73 -3.67 2.22 -7.72
N SER A 74 -3.57 2.43 -6.42
CA SER A 74 -3.70 3.74 -5.77
C SER A 74 -2.44 4.08 -4.98
N CYS A 75 -2.21 5.37 -4.75
CA CYS A 75 -1.13 5.91 -3.93
C CYS A 75 -1.66 7.01 -3.02
N THR A 76 -1.20 7.05 -1.77
CA THR A 76 -1.52 8.11 -0.80
C THR A 76 -0.26 8.65 -0.16
N ASN A 77 -0.28 9.89 0.33
CA ASN A 77 0.70 10.37 1.30
C ASN A 77 0.40 9.81 2.69
#